data_AF-A0A923WJI1-F1
#
_entry.id   AF-A0A923WJI1-F1
#
_cell.length_a   1.000
_cell.length_b   1.000
_cell.length_c   1.000
_cell.angle_alpha   90.00
_cell.angle_beta   90.00
_cell.angle_gamma   90.00
#
_symmetry.space_group_name_H-M   'P 1'
#
loop_
_entity.id
_entity.type
_entity.pdbx_description
1 polymer ?
#
loop_
_entity_poly.entity_id
_entity_poly.type
_entity_poly.pdbx_seq_one_letter_code
_entity_poly.pdbx_strand_id
1 'polypeptide(L)' 'QKELNILYPDLKEYSLGEAVFNHSGSVRKDTITLFVATFRKPISLKEKKKLLYWMKQRIHTDSLKLIIQ' A
#
# COMPACT_ATOMS: atom_id res chain seq x y z
N GLN A 1 -10.26 -6.28 -10.02
CA GLN A 1 -9.45 -5.07 -10.25
C GLN A 1 -10.25 -3.75 -10.37
N LYS A 2 -11.58 -3.75 -10.56
CA LYS A 2 -12.37 -2.51 -10.74
C LYS A 2 -12.75 -1.74 -9.46
N GLU A 3 -12.81 -2.39 -8.31
CA GLU A 3 -13.34 -1.78 -7.07
C GLU A 3 -12.47 -0.67 -6.49
N LEU A 4 -11.15 -0.78 -6.58
CA LEU A 4 -10.26 0.25 -6.01
C LEU A 4 -10.41 1.58 -6.75
N ASN A 5 -10.57 1.52 -8.08
CA ASN A 5 -10.77 2.69 -8.92
C ASN A 5 -12.14 3.35 -8.69
N ILE A 6 -13.14 2.57 -8.26
CA ILE A 6 -14.47 3.07 -7.87
C ILE A 6 -14.41 3.76 -6.49
N LEU A 7 -13.67 3.18 -5.55
CA LEU A 7 -13.52 3.72 -4.19
C LEU A 7 -12.60 4.95 -4.14
N TYR A 8 -11.62 5.02 -5.02
CA TYR A 8 -10.62 6.07 -5.09
C TYR A 8 -10.49 6.56 -6.54
N PRO A 9 -11.42 7.39 -7.04
CA PRO A 9 -11.40 7.86 -8.43
C PRO A 9 -10.21 8.78 -8.76
N ASP A 10 -9.59 9.37 -7.73
CA ASP A 10 -8.37 10.16 -7.87
C ASP A 10 -7.10 9.29 -7.94
N LEU A 11 -7.21 7.96 -7.79
CA LEU A 11 -6.11 7.02 -7.96
C LEU A 11 -5.75 6.95 -9.44
N LYS A 12 -4.55 7.38 -9.79
CA LYS A 12 -4.06 7.37 -11.17
C LYS A 12 -3.45 6.01 -11.50
N GLU A 13 -2.56 5.56 -10.64
CA GLU A 13 -1.71 4.39 -10.85
C GLU A 13 -1.50 3.68 -9.52
N TYR A 14 -1.44 2.36 -9.53
CA TYR A 14 -1.05 1.61 -8.36
C TYR A 14 -0.23 0.39 -8.73
N SER A 15 0.66 -0.01 -7.83
CA SER A 15 1.46 -1.21 -7.91
C SER A 15 1.39 -1.95 -6.58
N LEU A 16 1.20 -3.26 -6.68
CA LEU A 16 1.22 -4.18 -5.54
C LEU A 16 2.31 -5.20 -5.80
N GLY A 17 3.26 -5.32 -4.87
CA GLY A 17 4.33 -6.30 -4.98
C GLY A 17 4.86 -6.71 -3.61
N GLU A 18 5.51 -7.86 -3.57
CA GLU A 18 6.27 -8.27 -2.40
C GLU A 18 7.67 -7.68 -2.49
N ALA A 19 8.08 -6.99 -1.42
CA ALA A 19 9.40 -6.40 -1.29
C ALA A 19 10.11 -7.05 -0.10
N VAL A 20 11.28 -7.61 -0.35
CA VAL A 20 12.14 -8.14 0.72
C VAL A 20 12.91 -6.98 1.33
N PHE A 21 12.62 -6.67 2.59
CA PHE A 21 13.38 -5.70 3.37
C PHE A 21 14.55 -6.42 4.05
N ASN A 22 15.76 -6.05 3.66
CA ASN A 22 16.98 -6.50 4.33
C ASN A 22 17.33 -5.49 5.43
N HIS A 23 17.41 -5.96 6.69
CA HIS A 23 17.86 -5.13 7.80
C HIS A 23 19.39 -5.10 7.83
N SER A 24 20.00 -3.92 7.74
CA SER A 24 21.47 -3.75 7.63
C SER A 24 22.28 -4.30 8.81
N GLY A 25 21.65 -4.56 9.96
CA GLY A 25 22.28 -5.15 11.15
C GLY A 25 21.76 -6.54 11.54
N SER A 26 20.93 -7.18 10.71
CA SER A 26 20.34 -8.49 11.02
C SER A 26 20.23 -9.37 9.78
N VAL A 27 20.44 -10.67 9.94
CA VAL A 27 20.24 -11.66 8.86
C VAL A 27 18.75 -11.88 8.58
N ARG A 28 17.84 -11.28 9.37
CA ARG A 28 16.40 -11.33 9.12
C ARG A 28 16.05 -10.60 7.83
N LYS A 29 15.40 -11.35 6.94
CA LYS A 29 14.75 -10.87 5.72
C LYS A 29 13.26 -10.87 6.00
N ASP A 30 12.65 -9.69 6.05
CA ASP A 30 11.21 -9.56 6.21
C ASP A 30 10.60 -9.28 4.85
N THR A 31 9.70 -10.15 4.39
CA THR A 31 8.92 -9.91 3.18
C THR A 31 7.73 -9.04 3.53
N ILE A 32 7.70 -7.83 2.98
CA ILE A 32 6.63 -6.85 3.21
C ILE A 32 5.87 -6.68 1.91
N THR A 33 4.55 -6.67 1.99
CA THR A 33 3.71 -6.29 0.86
C THR A 33 3.80 -4.78 0.68
N LEU A 34 4.43 -4.36 -0.42
CA LEU A 34 4.53 -2.98 -0.82
C LEU A 34 3.33 -2.62 -1.71
N PHE A 35 2.63 -1.56 -1.33
CA PHE A 35 1.64 -0.95 -2.17
C PHE A 35 2.01 0.48 -2.45
N VAL A 36 2.27 0.77 -3.72
CA VAL A 36 2.60 2.10 -4.21
C VAL A 36 1.39 2.61 -4.97
N ALA A 37 0.91 3.79 -4.62
CA ALA A 37 -0.19 4.42 -5.31
C ALA A 37 0.14 5.87 -5.62
N THR A 38 -0.20 6.29 -6.83
CA THR A 38 -0.07 7.68 -7.27
C THR A 38 -1.45 8.28 -7.39
N PHE A 39 -1.66 9.40 -6.72
CA PHE A 39 -2.95 10.09 -6.73
C PHE A 39 -2.85 11.40 -7.52
N ARG A 40 -3.92 11.75 -8.23
CA ARG A 40 -4.01 13.04 -8.95
C ARG A 40 -4.07 14.23 -8.00
N LYS A 41 -4.56 14.00 -6.78
CA LYS A 41 -4.68 15.00 -5.71
C LYS A 41 -4.02 14.47 -4.45
N PRO A 42 -3.42 15.33 -3.62
CA PRO A 42 -2.93 14.92 -2.32
C PRO A 42 -4.11 14.40 -1.49
N ILE A 43 -3.99 13.15 -1.02
CA ILE A 43 -5.01 12.54 -0.18
C ILE A 43 -4.79 12.91 1.28
N SER A 44 -5.89 13.02 2.02
CA SER A 44 -5.82 13.32 3.45
C SER A 44 -5.22 12.15 4.25
N LEU A 45 -4.67 12.45 5.43
CA LEU A 45 -4.16 11.42 6.35
C LEU A 45 -5.26 10.40 6.73
N LYS A 46 -6.52 10.86 6.79
CA LYS A 46 -7.69 10.01 7.08
C LYS A 46 -7.93 9.01 5.96
N GLU A 47 -7.88 9.44 4.70
CA GLU A 47 -8.04 8.56 3.54
C GLU A 47 -6.88 7.58 3.42
N LYS A 48 -5.64 8.04 3.67
CA LYS A 48 -4.46 7.16 3.73
C LYS A 48 -4.66 6.02 4.73
N LYS A 49 -5.16 6.31 5.94
CA LYS A 49 -5.46 5.28 6.95
C LYS A 49 -6.57 4.34 6.51
N LYS A 50 -7.64 4.86 5.89
CA LYS A 50 -8.76 4.06 5.38
C LYS A 50 -8.30 3.09 4.29
N LEU A 51 -7.48 3.57 3.35
CA LEU A 51 -6.88 2.75 2.29
C LEU A 51 -5.99 1.66 2.89
N LEU A 52 -5.11 2.01 3.83
CA LEU A 52 -4.25 1.05 4.52
C LEU A 52 -5.07 -0.05 5.22
N TYR A 53 -6.12 0.33 5.96
CA TYR A 53 -6.98 -0.63 6.65
C TYR A 53 -7.71 -1.55 5.66
N TRP A 54 -8.32 -0.97 4.63
CA TRP A 54 -9.01 -1.72 3.59
C TRP A 54 -8.08 -2.72 2.88
N MET A 55 -6.83 -2.33 2.63
CA MET A 55 -5.83 -3.20 2.03
C MET A 55 -5.38 -4.33 2.96
N LYS A 56 -5.17 -4.05 4.25
CA LYS A 56 -4.86 -5.10 5.24
C LYS A 56 -5.96 -6.15 5.30
N GLN A 57 -7.21 -5.72 5.29
CA GLN A 57 -8.37 -6.63 5.28
C GLN A 57 -8.43 -7.46 4.00
N ARG A 58 -8.03 -6.90 2.85
CA ARG A 58 -8.16 -7.58 1.55
C ARG A 58 -7.01 -8.54 1.23
N ILE A 59 -5.80 -8.19 1.65
CA ILE A 59 -4.58 -8.96 1.33
C ILE A 59 -4.24 -9.94 2.47
N HIS A 60 -4.94 -9.87 3.61
CA HIS A 60 -4.68 -10.70 4.79
C HIS A 60 -3.20 -10.73 5.17
N THR A 61 -2.53 -9.57 5.05
CA THR A 61 -1.12 -9.40 5.37
C THR A 61 -0.97 -8.40 6.51
N ASP A 62 -0.22 -8.80 7.53
CA ASP A 62 0.10 -7.91 8.66
C ASP A 62 1.13 -6.85 8.26
N SER A 63 1.97 -7.19 7.29
CA SER A 63 3.12 -6.40 6.82
C SER A 63 2.78 -5.69 5.51
N LEU A 64 1.95 -4.64 5.60
CA LEU A 64 1.60 -3.78 4.46
C LEU A 64 2.23 -2.38 4.61
N LYS A 65 3.00 -1.95 3.60
CA LYS A 65 3.54 -0.60 3.52
C LYS A 65 2.92 0.17 2.35
N LEU A 66 2.20 1.23 2.68
CA LEU A 66 1.55 2.14 1.73
C LEU A 66 2.45 3.34 1.43
N ILE A 67 2.91 3.43 0.19
CA ILE A 67 3.65 4.57 -0.36
C ILE A 67 2.71 5.35 -1.27
N ILE A 68 2.63 6.65 -1.06
CA ILE A 68 1.83 7.56 -1.89
C ILE A 68 2.76 8.57 -2.53
N GLN A 69 2.66 8.70 -3.85
CA GLN A 69 3.34 9.70 -4.66
C GLN A 69 2.35 10.71 -5.24
#